data_AF-A0A1F7FJV9-F1
#
_entry.id   AF-A0A1F7FJV9-F1
#
_cell.length_a   1.000
_cell.length_b   1.000
_cell.length_c   1.000
_cell.angle_alpha   90.00
_cell.angle_beta   90.00
_cell.angle_gamma   90.00
#
_symmetry.space_group_name_H-M   'P 1'
#
loop_
_entity.id
_entity.type
_entity.pdbx_description
1 polymer ?
#
loop_
_entity_poly.entity_id
_entity_poly.type
_entity_poly.pdbx_seq_one_letter_code
_entity_poly.pdbx_strand_id
1 'polypeptide(L)'
;MDPVIYNGQKQELEFHVFPVSGQILQGLISGVYKGIVIFDQGSSGINNHFWSKESGNGPMLWCYSQEVHAEGKRTAAICNVAAFPNPFNPTTTLQFARPVSSAGIMIFNMSGKVVGNFNNITGSRFEWNTANLPSGTYIAKLTSNNQNQAIKLMLQK
;
A
#
# COMPACT_ATOMS: atom_id res chain seq x y z
N MET A 1 -18.88 0.62 -15.24
CA MET A 1 -18.44 1.57 -14.20
C MET A 1 -18.26 2.89 -14.89
N ASP A 2 -18.86 3.95 -14.36
CA ASP A 2 -18.68 5.27 -14.95
C ASP A 2 -17.22 5.71 -14.75
N PRO A 3 -16.58 6.28 -15.77
CA PRO A 3 -15.18 6.67 -15.69
C PRO A 3 -14.98 7.72 -14.60
N VAL A 4 -13.94 7.51 -13.78
CA VAL A 4 -13.56 8.48 -12.75
C VAL A 4 -12.65 9.52 -13.39
N ILE A 5 -13.10 10.78 -13.36
CA ILE A 5 -12.36 11.92 -13.89
C ILE A 5 -11.43 12.45 -12.79
N TYR A 6 -10.13 12.55 -13.08
CA TYR A 6 -9.17 13.21 -12.20
C TYR A 6 -9.25 14.74 -12.39
N ASN A 7 -9.74 15.44 -11.38
CA ASN A 7 -9.72 16.90 -11.31
C ASN A 7 -8.69 17.31 -10.27
N GLY A 8 -7.46 17.65 -10.69
CA GLY A 8 -6.25 17.81 -9.87
C GLY A 8 -6.26 18.89 -8.77
N GLN A 9 -7.24 18.88 -7.87
CA GLN A 9 -7.27 19.70 -6.67
C GLN A 9 -6.36 19.06 -5.60
N LYS A 10 -5.38 19.82 -5.12
CA LYS A 10 -4.30 19.38 -4.20
C LYS A 10 -4.78 19.01 -2.78
N GLN A 11 -6.08 18.82 -2.54
CA GLN A 11 -6.67 18.87 -1.19
C GLN A 11 -7.14 17.53 -0.60
N GLU A 12 -7.13 16.41 -1.34
CA GLU A 12 -7.40 15.09 -0.76
C GLU A 12 -6.44 14.01 -1.31
N LEU A 13 -6.10 13.03 -0.47
CA LEU A 13 -5.32 11.85 -0.85
C LEU A 13 -6.18 10.92 -1.73
N GLU A 14 -6.36 11.27 -2.99
CA GLU A 14 -7.02 10.42 -3.97
C GLU A 14 -6.03 9.49 -4.68
N PHE A 15 -6.32 8.18 -4.68
CA PHE A 15 -5.53 7.17 -5.38
C PHE A 15 -6.19 6.83 -6.71
N HIS A 16 -5.52 7.16 -7.80
CA HIS A 16 -5.95 6.86 -9.17
C HIS A 16 -5.10 5.73 -9.75
N VAL A 17 -5.73 4.79 -10.46
CA VAL A 17 -5.05 3.65 -11.09
C VAL A 17 -5.11 3.83 -12.61
N PHE A 18 -3.94 3.72 -13.23
CA PHE A 18 -3.78 3.85 -14.67
C PHE A 18 -3.25 2.54 -15.24
N PRO A 19 -3.76 2.08 -16.40
CA PRO A 19 -3.17 0.95 -17.10
C PRO A 19 -1.75 1.31 -17.51
N VAL A 20 -0.79 0.52 -17.05
CA VAL A 20 0.61 0.59 -17.47
C VAL A 20 1.02 -0.76 -18.02
N SER A 21 1.70 -0.77 -19.17
CA SER A 21 2.16 -2.02 -19.76
C SER A 21 3.18 -2.71 -18.85
N GLY A 22 3.23 -4.04 -18.91
CA GLY A 22 4.21 -4.81 -18.14
C GLY A 22 5.66 -4.40 -18.42
N GLN A 23 5.96 -4.00 -19.67
CA GLN A 23 7.28 -3.51 -20.07
C GLN A 23 7.66 -2.20 -19.35
N ILE A 24 6.70 -1.29 -19.17
CA ILE A 24 6.90 -0.04 -18.43
C ILE A 24 7.19 -0.32 -16.95
N LEU A 25 6.45 -1.26 -16.35
CA LEU A 25 6.69 -1.70 -14.98
C LEU A 25 8.08 -2.32 -14.80
N GLN A 26 8.52 -3.15 -15.75
CA GLN A 26 9.88 -3.69 -15.75
C GLN A 26 10.94 -2.59 -15.87
N GLY A 27 10.70 -1.54 -16.64
CA GLY A 27 11.59 -0.37 -16.72
C GLY A 27 11.70 0.42 -15.40
N LEU A 28 10.59 0.57 -14.65
CA LEU A 28 10.61 1.19 -13.32
C LEU A 28 11.35 0.31 -12.31
N ILE A 29 11.12 -1.00 -12.33
CA ILE A 29 11.78 -1.97 -11.42
C ILE A 29 13.28 -2.04 -11.69
N SER A 30 13.68 -2.05 -12.96
CA SER A 30 15.09 -2.08 -13.38
C SER A 30 15.82 -0.74 -13.25
N GLY A 31 15.11 0.33 -12.86
CA GLY A 31 15.70 1.65 -12.68
C GLY A 31 16.01 2.39 -13.99
N VAL A 32 15.54 1.87 -15.12
CA VAL A 32 15.55 2.57 -16.42
C VAL A 32 14.72 3.84 -16.31
N TYR A 33 13.54 3.77 -15.67
CA TYR A 33 12.72 4.95 -15.36
C TYR A 33 12.92 5.39 -13.90
N LYS A 34 13.08 6.70 -13.69
CA LYS A 34 13.35 7.28 -12.35
C LYS A 34 12.14 7.91 -11.68
N GLY A 35 11.05 8.06 -12.42
CA GLY A 35 9.83 8.68 -11.94
C GLY A 35 8.71 8.64 -12.96
N ILE A 36 7.57 9.16 -12.54
CA ILE A 36 6.35 9.29 -13.32
C ILE A 36 6.03 10.79 -13.40
N VAL A 37 5.67 11.24 -14.60
CA VAL A 37 5.12 12.59 -14.78
C VAL A 37 3.71 12.52 -15.32
N ILE A 38 2.85 13.29 -14.69
CA ILE A 38 1.51 13.60 -15.18
C ILE A 38 1.57 15.01 -15.75
N PHE A 39 1.27 15.13 -17.04
CA PHE A 39 1.19 16.41 -17.72
C PHE A 39 -0.25 16.76 -18.10
N ASP A 40 -0.64 17.97 -17.75
CA ASP A 40 -1.81 18.67 -18.25
C ASP A 40 -1.56 19.10 -19.69
N GLN A 41 -2.43 18.66 -20.61
CA GLN A 41 -2.36 19.03 -22.03
C GLN A 41 -2.99 20.40 -22.32
N GLY A 42 -3.61 21.04 -21.33
CA GLY A 42 -4.13 22.40 -21.43
C GLY A 42 -3.01 23.46 -21.46
N SER A 43 -3.37 24.69 -21.82
CA SER A 43 -2.42 25.80 -22.05
C SER A 43 -1.69 26.29 -20.79
N SER A 44 -2.11 25.88 -19.60
CA SER A 44 -1.67 26.50 -18.35
C SER A 44 -0.50 25.77 -17.66
N GLY A 45 -0.33 24.45 -17.87
CA GLY A 45 0.75 23.65 -17.26
C GLY A 45 0.79 23.61 -15.71
N ILE A 46 -0.15 24.28 -15.04
CA ILE A 46 -0.18 24.46 -13.58
C ILE A 46 -0.52 23.19 -12.80
N ASN A 47 -1.10 22.18 -13.47
CA ASN A 47 -1.51 20.92 -12.85
C ASN A 47 -0.52 19.77 -13.10
N ASN A 48 0.67 20.08 -13.64
CA ASN A 48 1.71 19.08 -13.87
C ASN A 48 2.23 18.55 -12.54
N HIS A 49 2.06 17.25 -12.30
CA HIS A 49 2.54 16.59 -11.10
C HIS A 49 3.73 15.70 -11.44
N PHE A 50 4.84 15.94 -10.75
CA PHE A 50 6.08 15.19 -10.90
C PHE A 50 6.30 14.34 -9.66
N TRP A 51 6.45 13.04 -9.86
CA TRP A 51 6.86 12.13 -8.80
C TRP A 51 8.11 11.38 -9.22
N SER A 52 9.24 11.70 -8.60
CA SER A 52 10.48 10.93 -8.75
C SER A 52 10.82 10.21 -7.44
N LYS A 53 11.45 9.03 -7.56
CA LYS A 53 12.01 8.32 -6.40
C LYS A 53 13.42 8.83 -6.05
N GLU A 54 14.06 9.56 -6.95
CA GLU A 54 15.44 10.06 -6.84
C GLU A 54 15.52 11.54 -7.25
N SER A 55 16.47 12.28 -6.67
CA SER A 55 16.74 13.70 -6.97
C SER A 55 17.67 13.87 -8.18
N GLY A 56 17.27 13.46 -9.38
CA GLY A 56 18.17 13.53 -10.55
C GLY A 56 17.52 13.50 -11.94
N ASN A 57 18.31 13.93 -12.94
CA ASN A 57 18.00 14.02 -14.38
C ASN A 57 17.94 12.64 -15.08
N GLY A 58 17.06 11.75 -14.63
CA GLY A 58 16.80 10.46 -15.30
C GLY A 58 15.59 10.53 -16.25
N PRO A 59 15.48 9.62 -17.23
CA PRO A 59 14.30 9.54 -18.07
C PRO A 59 13.07 9.21 -17.22
N MET A 60 11.99 9.93 -17.49
CA MET A 60 10.73 9.83 -16.76
C MET A 60 9.67 9.18 -17.66
N LEU A 61 8.77 8.41 -17.06
CA LEU A 61 7.60 7.90 -17.76
C LEU A 61 6.61 9.05 -17.98
N TRP A 62 6.25 9.31 -19.23
CA TRP A 62 5.25 10.31 -19.57
C TRP A 62 3.89 9.65 -19.71
N CYS A 63 2.93 10.12 -18.91
CA CYS A 63 1.52 9.85 -19.12
C CYS A 63 0.88 11.10 -19.74
N TYR A 64 0.36 10.97 -20.96
CA TYR A 64 -0.41 12.02 -21.60
C TYR A 64 -1.81 12.05 -21.00
N SER A 65 -2.31 13.23 -20.61
CA SER A 65 -3.71 13.39 -20.22
C SER A 65 -4.39 14.51 -21.00
N GLN A 66 -5.26 14.15 -21.96
CA GLN A 66 -6.38 15.01 -22.34
C GLN A 66 -7.63 14.53 -21.58
N GLU A 67 -7.93 13.22 -21.64
CA GLU A 67 -8.84 12.53 -20.72
C GLU A 67 -8.38 11.07 -20.58
N VAL A 68 -7.69 10.72 -19.48
CA VAL A 68 -7.40 9.32 -19.16
C VAL A 68 -8.42 8.88 -18.14
N HIS A 69 -9.34 8.00 -18.54
CA HIS A 69 -10.28 7.39 -17.62
C HIS A 69 -9.52 6.48 -16.65
N ALA A 70 -9.52 6.81 -15.36
CA ALA A 70 -9.03 5.89 -14.35
C ALA A 70 -9.87 4.60 -14.40
N GLU A 71 -9.24 3.43 -14.32
CA GLU A 71 -9.96 2.15 -14.29
C GLU A 71 -10.86 2.01 -13.05
N GLY A 72 -10.67 2.88 -12.05
CA GLY A 72 -11.58 3.09 -10.94
C GLY A 72 -11.00 4.00 -9.85
N LYS A 73 -11.88 4.50 -8.97
CA LYS A 73 -11.50 5.18 -7.73
C LYS A 73 -11.26 4.10 -6.68
N ARG A 74 -10.01 3.95 -6.21
CA ARG A 74 -9.76 3.11 -5.04
C ARG A 74 -9.99 3.95 -3.79
N THR A 75 -11.13 3.75 -3.15
CA THR A 75 -11.31 4.21 -1.76
C THR A 75 -10.20 3.57 -0.93
N ALA A 76 -9.44 4.38 -0.18
CA ALA A 76 -8.41 3.88 0.72
C ALA A 76 -8.95 2.69 1.53
N ALA A 77 -8.17 1.60 1.54
CA ALA A 77 -8.58 0.32 2.11
C ALA A 77 -9.24 0.51 3.49
N ILE A 78 -10.45 -0.04 3.65
CA ILE A 78 -11.24 0.08 4.88
C ILE A 78 -10.47 -0.57 6.06
N CYS A 79 -9.53 -1.47 5.75
CA CYS A 79 -8.76 -2.25 6.71
C CYS A 79 -7.33 -1.77 6.97
N ASN A 80 -6.99 -0.49 6.75
CA ASN A 80 -5.65 0.04 7.08
C ASN A 80 -5.18 -0.46 8.47
N VAL A 81 -4.07 -1.20 8.50
CA VAL A 81 -3.50 -1.76 9.73
C VAL A 81 -2.15 -1.12 10.03
N ALA A 82 -1.94 -0.79 11.30
CA ALA A 82 -0.66 -0.41 11.85
C ALA A 82 -0.25 -1.41 12.94
N ALA A 83 1.06 -1.56 13.15
CA ALA A 83 1.61 -2.33 14.26
C ALA A 83 2.36 -1.38 15.20
N PHE A 84 2.03 -1.41 16.49
CA PHE A 84 2.78 -0.68 17.50
C PHE A 84 2.91 -1.47 18.80
N PRO A 85 4.09 -1.45 19.44
CA PRO A 85 5.35 -0.96 18.87
C PRO A 85 5.79 -1.80 17.64
N ASN A 86 6.63 -1.23 16.76
CA ASN A 86 7.28 -1.93 15.65
C ASN A 86 8.56 -1.16 15.26
N PRO A 87 9.78 -1.60 15.65
CA PRO A 87 10.10 -2.90 16.25
C PRO A 87 9.49 -3.15 17.64
N PHE A 88 9.33 -4.42 18.04
CA PHE A 88 8.67 -4.82 19.30
C PHE A 88 9.40 -5.93 20.07
N ASN A 89 9.09 -6.06 21.37
CA ASN A 89 9.63 -7.08 22.27
C ASN A 89 8.70 -7.36 23.47
N PRO A 90 8.22 -8.60 23.70
CA PRO A 90 7.85 -9.61 22.71
C PRO A 90 6.42 -9.38 22.17
N THR A 91 5.80 -8.24 22.49
CA THR A 91 4.39 -7.98 22.18
C THR A 91 4.22 -6.78 21.26
N THR A 92 3.36 -6.91 20.25
CA THR A 92 2.89 -5.81 19.41
C THR A 92 1.37 -5.83 19.31
N THR A 93 0.76 -4.66 19.09
CA THR A 93 -0.67 -4.53 18.80
C THR A 93 -0.85 -4.20 17.33
N LEU A 94 -1.61 -5.04 16.63
CA LEU A 94 -2.17 -4.73 15.32
C LEU A 94 -3.43 -3.89 15.52
N GLN A 95 -3.40 -2.63 15.10
CA GLN A 95 -4.54 -1.73 15.16
C GLN A 95 -5.14 -1.53 13.78
N PHE A 96 -6.44 -1.77 13.69
CA PHE A 96 -7.24 -1.55 12.50
C PHE A 96 -7.79 -0.12 12.50
N ALA A 97 -7.78 0.54 11.34
CA ALA A 97 -8.32 1.89 11.17
C ALA A 97 -9.82 1.98 11.46
N ARG A 98 -10.56 0.87 11.29
CA ARG A 98 -11.96 0.73 11.68
C ARG A 98 -12.17 -0.61 12.38
N PRO A 99 -13.13 -0.70 13.33
CA PRO A 99 -13.46 -1.96 13.96
C PRO A 99 -13.85 -3.03 12.94
N VAL A 100 -13.31 -4.23 13.08
CA VAL A 100 -13.67 -5.41 12.28
C VAL A 100 -14.69 -6.26 13.02
N SER A 101 -15.59 -6.93 12.28
CA SER A 101 -16.57 -7.87 12.83
C SER A 101 -16.16 -9.33 12.65
N SER A 102 -15.26 -9.62 11.71
CA SER A 102 -14.70 -10.96 11.49
C SER A 102 -13.47 -10.85 10.58
N ALA A 103 -12.29 -10.67 11.19
CA ALA A 103 -11.03 -10.69 10.47
C ALA A 103 -10.24 -12.00 10.70
N GLY A 104 -9.54 -12.44 9.66
CA GLY A 104 -8.50 -13.46 9.72
C GLY A 104 -7.11 -12.81 9.70
N ILE A 105 -6.17 -13.35 10.47
CA ILE A 105 -4.79 -12.90 10.55
C ILE A 105 -3.88 -14.14 10.46
N MET A 106 -3.11 -14.22 9.39
CA MET A 106 -2.04 -15.21 9.23
C MET A 106 -0.69 -14.52 9.31
N ILE A 107 0.25 -15.10 10.05
CA ILE A 107 1.58 -14.54 10.25
C ILE A 107 2.62 -15.52 9.74
N PHE A 108 3.55 -15.02 8.94
CA PHE A 108 4.58 -15.78 8.26
C PHE A 108 5.96 -15.31 8.68
N ASN A 109 6.91 -16.24 8.76
CA ASN A 109 8.33 -15.88 8.76
C ASN A 109 8.83 -15.62 7.32
N MET A 110 10.09 -15.20 7.17
CA MET A 110 10.69 -14.92 5.86
C MET A 110 10.83 -16.14 4.94
N SER A 111 10.76 -17.37 5.49
CA SER A 111 10.75 -18.60 4.70
C SER A 111 9.35 -18.98 4.21
N GLY A 112 8.32 -18.17 4.50
CA GLY A 112 6.92 -18.45 4.15
C GLY A 112 6.21 -19.43 5.08
N LYS A 113 6.84 -19.86 6.18
CA LYS A 113 6.21 -20.74 7.17
C LYS A 113 5.20 -19.94 8.01
N VAL A 114 3.98 -20.47 8.15
CA VAL A 114 2.96 -19.94 9.06
C VAL A 114 3.41 -20.15 10.50
N VAL A 115 3.53 -19.06 11.26
CA VAL A 115 3.87 -19.03 12.68
C VAL A 115 2.72 -18.54 13.56
N GLY A 116 1.63 -18.05 12.96
CA GLY A 116 0.40 -17.68 13.64
C GLY A 116 -0.78 -17.72 12.68
N ASN A 117 -1.94 -18.18 13.16
CA ASN A 117 -3.17 -18.23 12.40
C ASN A 117 -4.35 -17.95 13.34
N PHE A 118 -4.99 -16.81 13.17
CA PHE A 118 -6.06 -16.32 14.03
C PHE A 118 -7.27 -15.97 13.18
N ASN A 119 -8.46 -16.36 13.64
CA ASN A 119 -9.72 -16.12 12.93
C ASN A 119 -10.74 -15.51 13.90
N ASN A 120 -11.84 -14.99 13.35
CA ASN A 120 -12.93 -14.39 14.12
C ASN A 120 -12.47 -13.21 15.00
N ILE A 121 -11.47 -12.45 14.54
CA ILE A 121 -11.00 -11.26 15.24
C ILE A 121 -12.06 -10.16 15.10
N THR A 122 -12.43 -9.58 16.25
CA THR A 122 -13.41 -8.50 16.35
C THR A 122 -12.80 -7.26 17.01
N GLY A 123 -13.33 -6.08 16.72
CA GLY A 123 -12.91 -4.82 17.33
C GLY A 123 -11.79 -4.12 16.54
N SER A 124 -11.11 -3.17 17.17
CA SER A 124 -10.11 -2.30 16.50
C SER A 124 -8.66 -2.67 16.81
N ARG A 125 -8.42 -3.66 17.67
CA ARG A 125 -7.07 -4.05 18.12
C ARG A 125 -6.95 -5.55 18.27
N PHE A 126 -5.77 -6.07 17.94
CA PHE A 126 -5.36 -7.44 18.18
C PHE A 126 -3.93 -7.44 18.75
N GLU A 127 -3.77 -7.99 19.94
CA GLU A 127 -2.45 -8.12 20.57
C GLU A 127 -1.81 -9.46 20.16
N TRP A 128 -0.55 -9.41 19.74
CA TRP A 128 0.22 -10.59 19.37
C TRP A 128 1.47 -10.71 20.25
N ASN A 129 1.53 -11.78 21.04
CA ASN A 129 2.66 -12.13 21.90
C ASN A 129 3.55 -13.17 21.21
N THR A 130 4.85 -12.89 21.13
CA THR A 130 5.84 -13.70 20.41
C THR A 130 6.98 -14.19 21.32
N ALA A 131 6.70 -14.42 22.61
CA ALA A 131 7.72 -14.84 23.58
C ALA A 131 8.53 -16.07 23.12
N ASN A 132 7.92 -16.98 22.37
CA ASN A 132 8.55 -18.21 21.88
C ASN A 132 9.11 -18.14 20.45
N LEU A 133 9.07 -16.97 19.79
CA LEU A 133 9.60 -16.80 18.44
C LEU A 133 10.99 -16.14 18.45
N PRO A 134 11.88 -16.48 17.51
CA PRO A 134 13.19 -15.83 17.39
C PRO A 134 13.05 -14.39 16.88
N SER A 135 13.99 -13.52 17.25
CA SER A 135 14.11 -12.18 16.65
C SER A 135 14.20 -12.27 15.12
N GLY A 136 13.59 -11.32 14.43
CA GLY A 136 13.56 -11.33 12.96
C GLY A 136 12.37 -10.59 12.36
N THR A 137 12.24 -10.72 11.04
CA THR A 137 11.17 -10.12 10.25
C THR A 137 10.04 -11.12 10.05
N TYR A 138 8.81 -10.64 10.22
CA TYR A 138 7.59 -11.38 9.98
C TYR A 138 6.64 -10.58 9.09
N ILE A 139 5.74 -11.26 8.41
CA ILE A 139 4.67 -10.65 7.61
C ILE A 139 3.33 -11.09 8.20
N ALA A 140 2.50 -10.15 8.63
CA ALA A 140 1.11 -10.42 8.99
C ALA A 140 0.21 -10.09 7.80
N LYS A 141 -0.55 -11.09 7.34
CA LYS A 141 -1.60 -10.98 6.34
C LYS A 141 -2.95 -10.95 7.04
N LEU A 142 -3.68 -9.86 6.87
CA LEU A 142 -5.02 -9.64 7.35
C LEU A 142 -6.01 -9.85 6.22
N THR A 143 -7.14 -10.48 6.52
CA THR A 143 -8.26 -10.66 5.60
C THR A 143 -9.56 -10.29 6.30
N SER A 144 -10.31 -9.33 5.74
CA SER A 144 -11.61 -8.90 6.27
C SER A 144 -12.46 -8.31 5.14
N ASN A 145 -13.75 -8.66 5.06
CA ASN A 145 -14.69 -8.15 4.04
C ASN A 145 -14.13 -8.17 2.59
N ASN A 146 -13.54 -9.31 2.18
CA ASN A 146 -12.86 -9.51 0.88
C ASN A 146 -11.66 -8.57 0.62
N GLN A 147 -11.19 -7.83 1.62
CA GLN A 147 -9.97 -7.05 1.56
C GLN A 147 -8.81 -7.80 2.20
N ASN A 148 -7.63 -7.68 1.58
CA ASN A 148 -6.39 -8.25 2.09
C ASN A 148 -5.39 -7.12 2.34
N GLN A 149 -4.73 -7.15 3.49
CA GLN A 149 -3.65 -6.23 3.81
C GLN A 149 -2.48 -6.99 4.42
N ALA A 150 -1.26 -6.56 4.08
CA ALA A 150 -0.05 -7.12 4.65
C ALA A 150 0.74 -6.04 5.36
N ILE A 151 1.32 -6.37 6.52
CA ILE A 151 2.22 -5.48 7.27
C ILE A 151 3.48 -6.23 7.70
N LYS A 152 4.62 -5.55 7.60
CA LYS A 152 5.92 -6.04 8.09
C LYS A 152 6.03 -5.81 9.58
N LEU A 153 6.39 -6.86 10.32
CA LEU A 153 6.61 -6.86 11.76
C LEU A 153 8.08 -7.16 12.05
N MET A 154 8.70 -6.36 12.91
CA MET A 154 10.10 -6.47 13.31
C MET A 154 10.19 -6.86 14.79
N LEU A 155 10.48 -8.12 15.08
CA LEU A 155 10.71 -8.61 16.45
C LEU A 155 12.18 -8.42 16.80
N GLN A 156 12.46 -7.65 17.85
CA GLN A 156 13.80 -7.38 18.35
C GLN A 156 13.84 -7.63 19.86
N LYS A 157 14.25 -8.84 20.25
CA LYS A 157 14.53 -9.18 21.66
C LYS A 157 15.85 -8.62 22.15
#